data_AF-A0A0J9SLU8-F1
#
_entry.id   AF-A0A0J9SLU8-F1
#
_cell.length_a   1.000
_cell.length_b   1.000
_cell.length_c   1.000
_cell.angle_alpha   90.00
_cell.angle_beta   90.00
_cell.angle_gamma   90.00
#
_symmetry.space_group_name_H-M   'P 1'
#
loop_
_entity.id
_entity.type
_entity.pdbx_description
1 polymer ?
#
loop_
_entity_poly.entity_id
_entity_poly.type
_entity_poly.pdbx_seq_one_letter_code
_entity_poly.pdbx_strand_id
1 'polypeptide(L)'
;MKYLKYLEDENPYTKENSLLNVAQALLYLYFWINDNELSATNYYEISLDTYKKLLNSFDEEENANMRSTYIYHIKDDIIEKLKLIYNLYYKFDKLTQGKTCQGTNCKCAQECVNLYTQVLNDCNRDVNADYCNELDKFRQKYHAHMNNNNRCDKKYKYLPSPIKSNIAVISVPIVITLTAFILFLLYKVYNNLILMFVYYTFSYNIINIKKL
;
A
#
# COMPACT_ATOMS: atom_id res chain seq x y z
N MET A 1 -6.52 -9.26 32.08
CA MET A 1 -7.90 -8.77 32.31
C MET A 1 -8.00 -7.26 32.52
N LYS A 2 -7.05 -6.56 33.17
CA LYS A 2 -7.13 -5.09 33.39
C LYS A 2 -7.40 -4.25 32.13
N TYR A 3 -6.76 -4.58 31.00
CA TYR A 3 -6.99 -3.86 29.73
C TYR A 3 -8.41 -4.08 29.18
N LEU A 4 -8.95 -5.29 29.29
CA LEU A 4 -10.34 -5.56 28.90
C LEU A 4 -11.29 -4.73 29.78
N LYS A 5 -11.09 -4.73 31.10
CA LYS A 5 -11.87 -3.89 32.02
C LYS A 5 -11.80 -2.39 31.67
N TYR A 6 -10.63 -1.89 31.28
CA TYR A 6 -10.49 -0.53 30.78
C TYR A 6 -11.33 -0.27 29.51
N LEU A 7 -11.31 -1.20 28.54
CA LEU A 7 -12.12 -1.07 27.33
C LEU A 7 -13.63 -1.06 27.62
N GLU A 8 -14.06 -1.87 28.59
CA GLU A 8 -15.45 -1.93 29.09
C GLU A 8 -15.87 -0.59 29.70
N ASP A 9 -15.09 -0.09 30.67
CA ASP A 9 -15.41 1.11 31.44
C ASP A 9 -15.49 2.38 30.56
N GLU A 10 -14.65 2.48 29.53
CA GLU A 10 -14.57 3.63 28.63
C GLU A 10 -15.61 3.62 27.50
N ASN A 11 -16.28 2.49 27.24
CA ASN A 11 -17.20 2.35 26.10
C ASN A 11 -18.56 1.75 26.50
N PRO A 12 -19.39 2.47 27.29
CA PRO A 12 -20.75 2.01 27.57
C PRO A 12 -21.50 1.90 26.24
N TYR A 13 -21.83 0.67 25.85
CA TYR A 13 -22.34 0.17 24.55
C TYR A 13 -23.57 0.89 23.97
N THR A 14 -23.48 2.18 23.68
CA THR A 14 -24.63 3.04 23.38
C THR A 14 -24.74 3.43 21.91
N LYS A 15 -23.72 3.19 21.08
CA LYS A 15 -23.70 3.50 19.64
C LYS A 15 -22.91 2.46 18.83
N GLU A 16 -23.35 2.16 17.61
CA GLU A 16 -22.71 1.19 16.69
C GLU A 16 -21.24 1.51 16.39
N ASN A 17 -20.90 2.79 16.18
CA ASN A 17 -19.50 3.22 16.01
C ASN A 17 -18.62 2.92 17.23
N SER A 18 -19.20 2.89 18.43
CA SER A 18 -18.49 2.54 19.67
C SER A 18 -18.14 1.05 19.68
N LEU A 19 -19.06 0.19 19.24
CA LEU A 19 -18.86 -1.27 19.17
C LEU A 19 -17.78 -1.65 18.16
N LEU A 20 -17.73 -0.97 17.00
CA LEU A 20 -16.68 -1.18 16.01
C LEU A 20 -15.29 -0.82 16.58
N ASN A 21 -15.18 0.29 17.32
CA ASN A 21 -13.91 0.69 17.95
C ASN A 21 -13.46 -0.32 19.01
N VAL A 22 -14.38 -0.82 19.83
CA VAL A 22 -14.09 -1.90 20.80
C VAL A 22 -13.61 -3.15 20.08
N ALA A 23 -14.29 -3.57 19.02
CA ALA A 23 -13.88 -4.74 18.23
C ALA A 23 -12.47 -4.58 17.63
N GLN A 24 -12.13 -3.38 17.13
CA GLN A 24 -10.79 -3.06 16.65
C GLN A 24 -9.74 -3.08 17.78
N ALA A 25 -10.07 -2.58 18.96
CA ALA A 25 -9.19 -2.62 20.12
C ALA A 25 -8.94 -4.06 20.60
N LEU A 26 -9.96 -4.91 20.54
CA LEU A 26 -9.86 -6.35 20.83
C LEU A 26 -9.02 -7.08 19.76
N LEU A 27 -9.12 -6.72 18.48
CA LEU A 27 -8.25 -7.28 17.46
C LEU A 27 -6.79 -6.86 17.66
N TYR A 28 -6.55 -5.59 18.00
CA TYR A 28 -5.21 -5.11 18.34
C TYR A 28 -4.64 -5.89 19.52
N LEU A 29 -5.42 -6.12 20.58
CA LEU A 29 -5.01 -6.90 21.74
C LEU A 29 -4.60 -8.33 21.35
N TYR A 30 -5.36 -8.99 20.47
CA TYR A 30 -5.02 -10.32 19.96
C TYR A 30 -3.64 -10.35 19.29
N PHE A 31 -3.36 -9.39 18.41
CA PHE A 31 -2.04 -9.30 17.77
C PHE A 31 -0.94 -8.97 18.76
N TRP A 32 -1.20 -8.04 19.69
CA TRP A 32 -0.24 -7.63 20.70
C TRP A 32 0.15 -8.78 21.64
N ILE A 33 -0.80 -9.61 22.09
CA ILE A 33 -0.54 -10.78 22.94
C ILE A 33 0.37 -11.79 22.23
N ASN A 34 0.06 -12.07 20.95
CA ASN A 34 0.85 -12.98 20.13
C ASN A 34 2.27 -12.47 19.85
N ASP A 35 2.47 -11.16 19.90
CA ASP A 35 3.74 -10.51 19.60
C ASP A 35 4.61 -10.25 20.85
N ASN A 36 4.05 -9.69 21.94
CA ASN A 36 4.83 -9.11 23.05
C ASN A 36 4.82 -9.89 24.38
N GLU A 37 3.75 -10.61 24.74
CA GLU A 37 3.63 -11.11 26.12
C GLU A 37 3.79 -12.63 26.29
N LEU A 38 3.48 -13.44 25.28
CA LEU A 38 3.54 -14.91 25.41
C LEU A 38 4.60 -15.56 24.51
N SER A 39 5.05 -14.86 23.48
CA SER A 39 6.19 -15.27 22.66
C SER A 39 7.51 -15.29 23.45
N ALA A 40 7.61 -14.51 24.53
CA ALA A 40 8.78 -14.42 25.40
C ALA A 40 8.91 -15.61 26.39
N THR A 41 7.88 -16.44 26.55
CA THR A 41 7.80 -17.48 27.60
C THR A 41 7.75 -18.92 27.08
N ASN A 42 8.17 -19.18 25.83
CA ASN A 42 8.07 -20.50 25.14
C ASN A 42 6.62 -20.99 24.91
N TYR A 43 5.62 -20.12 25.01
CA TYR A 43 4.25 -20.48 24.62
C TYR A 43 4.08 -20.40 23.10
N TYR A 44 3.38 -21.38 22.53
CA TYR A 44 2.95 -21.34 21.13
C TYR A 44 2.01 -20.15 20.90
N GLU A 45 1.98 -19.65 19.66
CA GLU A 45 1.01 -18.64 19.21
C GLU A 45 -0.40 -18.98 19.72
N ILE A 46 -1.06 -18.01 20.36
CA ILE A 46 -2.44 -18.17 20.81
C ILE A 46 -3.33 -18.27 19.58
N SER A 47 -4.01 -19.40 19.46
CA SER A 47 -5.04 -19.57 18.43
C SER A 47 -6.19 -18.59 18.64
N LEU A 48 -6.83 -18.20 17.54
CA LEU A 48 -8.02 -17.36 17.58
C LEU A 48 -9.15 -17.96 18.44
N ASP A 49 -9.31 -19.29 18.44
CA ASP A 49 -10.29 -19.98 19.27
C ASP A 49 -9.98 -19.81 20.77
N THR A 50 -8.71 -19.95 21.14
CA THR A 50 -8.24 -19.68 22.51
C THR A 50 -8.51 -18.23 22.91
N TYR A 51 -8.26 -17.27 22.02
CA TYR A 51 -8.55 -15.86 22.28
C TYR A 51 -10.05 -15.61 22.48
N LYS A 52 -10.91 -16.20 21.64
CA LYS A 52 -12.37 -16.11 21.78
C LYS A 52 -12.88 -16.71 23.09
N LYS A 53 -12.25 -17.80 23.57
CA LYS A 53 -12.54 -18.38 24.89
C LYS A 53 -12.16 -17.45 26.03
N LEU A 54 -11.01 -16.77 25.92
CA LEU A 54 -10.58 -15.77 26.90
C LEU A 54 -11.58 -14.61 26.99
N LEU A 55 -12.07 -14.11 25.84
CA LEU A 55 -13.12 -13.08 25.83
C LEU A 55 -14.42 -13.59 26.46
N ASN A 56 -14.80 -14.85 26.20
CA ASN A 56 -15.99 -15.45 26.80
C ASN A 56 -15.92 -15.49 28.33
N SER A 57 -14.78 -15.91 28.88
CA SER A 57 -14.61 -15.96 30.33
C SER A 57 -14.66 -14.56 30.96
N PHE A 58 -14.11 -13.55 30.28
CA PHE A 58 -14.24 -12.17 30.74
C PHE A 58 -15.70 -11.69 30.71
N ASP A 59 -16.45 -11.99 29.65
CA ASP A 59 -17.87 -11.64 29.53
C ASP A 59 -18.71 -12.25 30.66
N GLU A 60 -18.44 -13.51 31.04
CA GLU A 60 -19.12 -14.20 32.14
C GLU A 60 -18.79 -13.59 33.51
N GLU A 61 -17.54 -13.17 33.74
CA GLU A 61 -17.10 -12.61 35.02
C GLU A 61 -17.57 -11.17 35.24
N GLU A 62 -17.53 -10.33 34.20
CA GLU A 62 -17.81 -8.89 34.29
C GLU A 62 -19.19 -8.52 33.72
N ASN A 63 -19.99 -9.51 33.29
CA ASN A 63 -21.28 -9.31 32.61
C ASN A 63 -21.16 -8.36 31.39
N ALA A 64 -20.12 -8.59 30.60
CA ALA A 64 -19.76 -7.80 29.41
C ALA A 64 -20.21 -8.49 28.10
N ASN A 65 -19.91 -7.88 26.96
CA ASN A 65 -20.28 -8.41 25.63
C ASN A 65 -19.11 -8.40 24.62
N MET A 66 -17.87 -8.47 25.09
CA MET A 66 -16.68 -8.32 24.27
C MET A 66 -16.56 -9.39 23.19
N ARG A 67 -16.87 -10.65 23.51
CA ARG A 67 -16.79 -11.75 22.54
C ARG A 67 -17.81 -11.57 21.42
N SER A 68 -19.05 -11.23 21.76
CA SER A 68 -20.10 -11.05 20.74
C SER A 68 -19.80 -9.81 19.88
N THR A 69 -19.34 -8.72 20.49
CA THR A 69 -18.85 -7.52 19.80
C THR A 69 -17.71 -7.86 18.83
N TYR A 70 -16.72 -8.64 19.28
CA TYR A 70 -15.61 -9.08 18.43
C TYR A 70 -16.08 -9.93 17.24
N ILE A 71 -16.88 -10.96 17.47
CA ILE A 71 -17.35 -11.89 16.42
C ILE A 71 -18.27 -11.19 15.42
N TYR A 72 -19.08 -10.23 15.88
CA TYR A 72 -20.01 -9.51 15.01
C TYR A 72 -19.29 -8.58 14.03
N HIS A 73 -18.22 -7.90 14.47
CA HIS A 73 -17.53 -6.89 13.67
C HIS A 73 -16.26 -7.39 12.97
N ILE A 74 -15.59 -8.41 13.51
CA ILE A 74 -14.34 -8.95 12.97
C ILE A 74 -14.60 -10.33 12.38
N LYS A 75 -14.43 -10.44 11.06
CA LYS A 75 -14.53 -11.73 10.38
C LYS A 75 -13.22 -12.50 10.51
N ASP A 76 -13.30 -13.80 10.72
CA ASP A 76 -12.10 -14.63 10.90
C ASP A 76 -11.21 -14.67 9.66
N ASP A 77 -11.81 -14.61 8.47
CA ASP A 77 -11.13 -14.68 7.17
C ASP A 77 -10.24 -13.47 6.87
N ILE A 78 -10.47 -12.32 7.54
CA ILE A 78 -9.62 -11.13 7.40
C ILE A 78 -8.46 -11.10 8.39
N ILE A 79 -8.47 -11.93 9.44
CA ILE A 79 -7.50 -11.85 10.53
C ILE A 79 -6.08 -12.18 10.07
N GLU A 80 -5.90 -13.22 9.24
CA GLU A 80 -4.57 -13.57 8.71
C GLU A 80 -3.96 -12.42 7.89
N LYS A 81 -4.77 -11.76 7.05
CA LYS A 81 -4.33 -10.58 6.28
C LYS A 81 -3.97 -9.41 7.20
N LEU A 82 -4.78 -9.18 8.24
CA LEU A 82 -4.52 -8.12 9.22
C LEU A 82 -3.28 -8.40 10.06
N LYS A 83 -3.02 -9.67 10.39
CA LYS A 83 -1.80 -10.11 11.09
C LYS A 83 -0.55 -9.82 10.26
N LEU A 84 -0.59 -10.07 8.96
CA LEU A 84 0.49 -9.72 8.04
C LEU A 84 0.76 -8.21 8.02
N ILE A 85 -0.29 -7.39 7.95
CA ILE A 85 -0.17 -5.92 8.02
C ILE A 85 0.38 -5.47 9.38
N TYR A 86 -0.13 -6.04 10.49
CA TYR A 86 0.36 -5.75 11.84
C TYR A 86 1.85 -6.02 11.96
N ASN A 87 2.30 -7.21 11.53
CA ASN A 87 3.72 -7.59 11.57
C ASN A 87 4.60 -6.65 10.75
N LEU A 88 4.09 -6.19 9.61
CA LEU A 88 4.78 -5.24 8.74
C LEU A 88 4.97 -3.88 9.43
N TYR A 89 3.92 -3.35 10.04
CA TYR A 89 4.00 -2.10 10.80
C TYR A 89 4.85 -2.22 12.06
N TYR A 90 4.78 -3.34 12.76
CA TYR A 90 5.58 -3.60 13.95
C TYR A 90 7.09 -3.65 13.61
N LYS A 91 7.48 -4.35 12.55
CA LYS A 91 8.88 -4.34 12.07
C LYS A 91 9.34 -2.94 11.66
N PHE A 92 8.44 -2.17 11.03
CA PHE A 92 8.75 -0.79 10.67
C PHE A 92 8.94 0.10 11.90
N ASP A 93 8.12 -0.04 12.93
CA ASP A 93 8.30 0.69 14.20
C ASP A 93 9.64 0.36 14.86
N LYS A 94 10.05 -0.92 14.85
CA LYS A 94 11.39 -1.32 15.30
C LYS A 94 12.52 -0.64 14.51
N LEU A 95 12.34 -0.52 13.19
CA LEU A 95 13.29 0.19 12.31
C LEU A 95 13.37 1.69 12.68
N THR A 96 12.23 2.35 12.89
CA THR A 96 12.21 3.79 13.17
C THR A 96 12.75 4.13 14.56
N GLN A 97 12.49 3.28 15.55
CA GLN A 97 12.97 3.48 16.92
C GLN A 97 14.42 3.03 17.13
N GLY A 98 14.99 2.20 16.24
CA GLY A 98 16.38 1.72 16.31
C GLY A 98 16.69 0.79 17.50
N LYS A 99 15.68 0.38 18.28
CA LYS A 99 15.86 -0.29 19.59
C LYS A 99 16.16 -1.79 19.52
N THR A 100 16.04 -2.45 18.36
CA THR A 100 16.10 -3.93 18.27
C THR A 100 16.78 -4.47 17.01
N CYS A 101 17.38 -3.63 16.18
CA CYS A 101 18.07 -4.10 14.99
C CYS A 101 19.40 -4.75 15.39
N GLN A 102 19.47 -6.08 15.35
CA GLN A 102 20.68 -6.88 15.60
C GLN A 102 21.83 -6.49 14.64
N GLY A 103 22.51 -5.38 14.90
CA GLY A 103 23.61 -4.84 14.10
C GLY A 103 23.35 -3.42 13.58
N THR A 104 22.56 -3.27 12.51
CA THR A 104 22.33 -1.97 11.86
C THR A 104 20.88 -1.79 11.42
N ASN A 105 20.44 -0.53 11.28
CA ASN A 105 19.12 -0.17 10.72
C ASN A 105 18.87 -0.84 9.35
N CYS A 106 19.92 -1.17 8.60
CA CYS A 106 19.78 -1.79 7.28
C CYS A 106 19.33 -3.26 7.34
N LYS A 107 19.64 -3.99 8.41
CA LYS A 107 19.10 -5.35 8.62
C LYS A 107 17.60 -5.30 8.86
N CYS A 108 17.13 -4.37 9.69
CA CYS A 108 15.70 -4.13 9.88
C CYS A 108 15.01 -3.68 8.58
N ALA A 109 15.65 -2.79 7.81
CA ALA A 109 15.13 -2.37 6.51
C ALA A 109 14.99 -3.56 5.55
N GLN A 110 15.99 -4.46 5.50
CA GLN A 110 15.92 -5.71 4.73
C GLN A 110 14.77 -6.61 5.18
N GLU A 111 14.58 -6.81 6.48
CA GLU A 111 13.46 -7.62 7.00
C GLU A 111 12.10 -7.01 6.66
N CYS A 112 11.94 -5.69 6.77
CA CYS A 112 10.74 -4.98 6.34
C CYS A 112 10.46 -5.20 4.85
N VAL A 113 11.48 -5.05 3.99
CA VAL A 113 11.34 -5.23 2.54
C VAL A 113 10.96 -6.67 2.20
N ASN A 114 11.63 -7.65 2.81
CA ASN A 114 11.33 -9.06 2.58
C ASN A 114 9.90 -9.42 2.99
N LEU A 115 9.46 -8.96 4.17
CA LEU A 115 8.09 -9.18 4.62
C LEU A 115 7.10 -8.46 3.70
N TYR A 116 7.36 -7.20 3.33
CA TYR A 116 6.52 -6.45 2.40
C TYR A 116 6.31 -7.21 1.09
N THR A 117 7.37 -7.78 0.50
CA THR A 117 7.27 -8.55 -0.74
C THR A 117 6.36 -9.78 -0.60
N GLN A 118 6.37 -10.45 0.54
CA GLN A 118 5.46 -11.58 0.79
C GLN A 118 4.01 -11.09 0.86
N VAL A 119 3.77 -10.07 1.67
CA VAL A 119 2.45 -9.46 1.93
C VAL A 119 1.85 -8.83 0.65
N LEU A 120 2.70 -8.32 -0.24
CA LEU A 120 2.34 -7.73 -1.52
C LEU A 120 1.72 -8.74 -2.51
N ASN A 121 2.14 -10.01 -2.47
CA ASN A 121 1.62 -11.02 -3.40
C ASN A 121 0.12 -11.27 -3.20
N ASP A 122 -0.37 -11.01 -1.99
CA ASP A 122 -1.79 -11.16 -1.63
C ASP A 122 -2.64 -9.93 -2.02
N CYS A 123 -2.02 -8.87 -2.56
CA CYS A 123 -2.74 -7.71 -3.05
C CYS A 123 -3.34 -7.98 -4.44
N ASN A 124 -4.66 -8.05 -4.48
CA ASN A 124 -5.49 -8.08 -5.68
C ASN A 124 -6.58 -7.02 -5.55
N ARG A 125 -6.42 -5.86 -6.22
CA ARG A 125 -7.36 -4.73 -6.07
C ARG A 125 -8.80 -5.07 -6.43
N ASP A 126 -9.04 -6.06 -7.30
CA ASP A 126 -10.40 -6.47 -7.67
C ASP A 126 -11.09 -7.27 -6.55
N VAL A 127 -10.31 -7.83 -5.62
CA VAL A 127 -10.79 -8.70 -4.53
C VAL A 127 -10.62 -8.05 -3.15
N ASN A 128 -9.50 -7.37 -2.90
CA ASN A 128 -9.15 -6.78 -1.60
C ASN A 128 -8.51 -5.39 -1.74
N ALA A 129 -9.23 -4.46 -2.38
CA ALA A 129 -8.80 -3.07 -2.57
C ALA A 129 -8.30 -2.39 -1.28
N ASP A 130 -8.99 -2.56 -0.15
CA ASP A 130 -8.61 -1.94 1.12
C ASP A 130 -7.27 -2.43 1.65
N TYR A 131 -7.00 -3.73 1.51
CA TYR A 131 -5.71 -4.33 1.86
C TYR A 131 -4.58 -3.73 1.01
N CYS A 132 -4.78 -3.67 -0.31
CA CYS A 132 -3.83 -3.05 -1.23
C CYS A 132 -3.59 -1.56 -0.94
N ASN A 133 -4.66 -0.82 -0.60
CA ASN A 133 -4.58 0.60 -0.27
C ASN A 133 -3.77 0.81 1.02
N GLU A 134 -3.93 -0.06 2.01
CA GLU A 134 -3.15 0.00 3.25
C GLU A 134 -1.67 -0.30 3.02
N LEU A 135 -1.33 -1.25 2.14
CA LEU A 135 0.05 -1.49 1.72
C LEU A 135 0.67 -0.31 0.99
N ASP A 136 -0.13 0.47 0.26
CA ASP A 136 0.37 1.67 -0.40
C ASP A 136 0.68 2.79 0.61
N LYS A 137 -0.21 2.98 1.61
CA LYS A 137 0.06 3.92 2.71
C LYS A 137 1.31 3.53 3.49
N PHE A 138 1.48 2.24 3.78
CA PHE A 138 2.70 1.74 4.41
C PHE A 138 3.93 2.06 3.56
N ARG A 139 3.88 1.77 2.25
CA ARG A 139 4.96 2.08 1.30
C ARG A 139 5.36 3.55 1.35
N GLN A 140 4.39 4.47 1.38
CA GLN A 140 4.64 5.90 1.47
C GLN A 140 5.36 6.27 2.79
N LYS A 141 4.91 5.74 3.93
CA LYS A 141 5.55 5.94 5.25
C LYS A 141 6.99 5.40 5.25
N TYR A 142 7.20 4.22 4.69
CA TYR A 142 8.51 3.61 4.59
C TYR A 142 9.48 4.43 3.73
N HIS A 143 9.04 4.89 2.54
CA HIS A 143 9.85 5.74 1.67
C HIS A 143 10.23 7.05 2.36
N ALA A 144 9.29 7.69 3.05
CA ALA A 144 9.55 8.91 3.81
C ALA A 144 10.63 8.69 4.88
N HIS A 145 10.58 7.57 5.61
CA HIS A 145 11.61 7.23 6.60
C HIS A 145 12.98 6.95 5.94
N MET A 146 13.01 6.14 4.89
CA MET A 146 14.26 5.72 4.23
C MET A 146 14.94 6.86 3.46
N ASN A 147 14.19 7.87 2.99
CA ASN A 147 14.75 9.03 2.32
C ASN A 147 15.70 9.83 3.24
N ASN A 148 15.42 9.83 4.55
CA ASN A 148 16.25 10.48 5.56
C ASN A 148 17.41 9.59 6.06
N ASN A 149 17.50 8.33 5.61
CA ASN A 149 18.41 7.32 6.14
C ASN A 149 19.33 6.74 5.05
N ASN A 150 20.49 7.38 4.88
CA ASN A 150 21.28 7.25 3.65
C ASN A 150 22.13 5.97 3.59
N ARG A 151 22.25 5.23 4.69
CA ARG A 151 23.31 4.22 4.90
C ARG A 151 23.03 2.84 4.29
N CYS A 152 21.79 2.56 3.89
CA CYS A 152 21.40 1.24 3.39
C CYS A 152 21.48 1.14 1.86
N ASP A 153 21.65 -0.08 1.36
CA ASP A 153 21.60 -0.37 -0.08
C ASP A 153 20.31 0.14 -0.71
N LYS A 154 20.40 0.60 -1.97
CA LYS A 154 19.25 1.13 -2.71
C LYS A 154 18.06 0.16 -2.76
N LYS A 155 18.31 -1.15 -2.86
CA LYS A 155 17.25 -2.19 -2.86
C LYS A 155 16.39 -2.20 -1.60
N TYR A 156 16.89 -1.69 -0.48
CA TYR A 156 16.14 -1.59 0.77
C TYR A 156 15.56 -0.21 1.00
N LYS A 157 15.76 0.75 0.09
CA LYS A 157 15.17 2.10 0.20
C LYS A 157 13.81 2.20 -0.48
N TYR A 158 13.52 1.28 -1.40
CA TYR A 158 12.34 1.32 -2.23
C TYR A 158 11.50 0.05 -2.06
N LEU A 159 10.19 0.26 -2.12
CA LEU A 159 9.18 -0.78 -2.08
C LEU A 159 8.34 -0.66 -3.36
N PRO A 160 8.07 -1.77 -4.05
CA PRO A 160 7.24 -1.78 -5.23
C PRO A 160 5.82 -1.30 -4.89
N SER A 161 5.17 -0.64 -5.85
CA SER A 161 3.78 -0.20 -5.67
C SER A 161 2.84 -1.41 -5.65
N PRO A 162 1.91 -1.52 -4.68
CA PRO A 162 0.82 -2.49 -4.74
C PRO A 162 -0.23 -2.10 -5.78
N ILE A 163 -0.25 -0.82 -6.13
CA ILE A 163 -1.08 -0.29 -7.20
C ILE A 163 -0.33 -0.47 -8.51
N LYS A 164 -0.72 -1.49 -9.28
CA LYS A 164 -0.33 -1.60 -10.68
C LYS A 164 -1.01 -0.47 -11.44
N SER A 165 -0.26 0.59 -11.76
CA SER A 165 -0.71 1.53 -12.79
C SER A 165 -0.85 0.74 -14.09
N ASN A 166 -2.03 0.78 -14.72
CA ASN A 166 -2.18 0.32 -16.09
C ASN A 166 -1.43 1.30 -16.99
N ILE A 167 -0.10 1.18 -17.04
CA ILE A 167 0.78 2.04 -17.85
C ILE A 167 0.32 2.01 -19.31
N ALA A 168 -0.24 0.90 -19.78
CA ALA A 168 -0.87 0.78 -21.09
C ALA A 168 -2.02 1.80 -21.31
N VAL A 169 -2.92 1.97 -20.34
CA VAL A 169 -4.07 2.89 -20.46
C VAL A 169 -3.62 4.36 -20.51
N ILE A 170 -2.55 4.69 -19.79
CA ILE A 170 -2.00 6.07 -19.75
C ILE A 170 -1.14 6.35 -20.99
N SER A 171 -0.40 5.36 -21.49
CA SER A 171 0.54 5.54 -22.61
C SER A 171 -0.14 5.57 -23.98
N VAL A 172 -1.25 4.85 -24.18
CA VAL A 172 -1.97 4.81 -25.48
C VAL A 172 -2.34 6.21 -26.00
N PRO A 173 -3.00 7.11 -25.25
CA PRO A 173 -3.36 8.43 -25.76
C PRO A 173 -2.13 9.31 -26.02
N ILE A 174 -1.05 9.17 -25.23
CA ILE A 174 0.20 9.91 -25.42
C ILE A 174 0.88 9.48 -26.73
N VAL A 175 0.94 8.18 -27.01
CA VAL A 175 1.52 7.67 -28.25
C VAL A 175 0.70 8.16 -29.44
N ILE A 176 -0.63 8.01 -29.43
CA ILE A 176 -1.51 8.46 -30.53
C ILE A 176 -1.33 9.95 -30.81
N THR A 177 -1.31 10.79 -29.77
CA THR A 177 -1.13 12.25 -29.93
C THR A 177 0.25 12.61 -30.48
N LEU A 178 1.32 11.96 -30.03
CA LEU A 178 2.67 12.16 -30.58
C LEU A 178 2.75 11.73 -32.05
N THR A 179 2.19 10.58 -32.41
CA THR A 179 2.20 10.12 -33.81
C THR A 179 1.43 11.06 -34.71
N ALA A 180 0.25 11.52 -34.28
CA ALA A 180 -0.56 12.49 -35.03
C ALA A 180 0.17 13.83 -35.20
N PHE A 181 0.86 14.30 -34.15
CA PHE A 181 1.63 15.54 -34.20
C PHE A 181 2.80 15.45 -35.19
N ILE A 182 3.54 14.32 -35.19
CA ILE A 182 4.62 14.08 -36.16
C ILE A 182 4.06 14.05 -37.59
N LEU A 183 2.95 13.35 -37.83
CA LEU A 183 2.29 13.32 -39.15
C LEU A 183 1.85 14.70 -39.61
N PHE A 184 1.31 15.53 -38.70
CA PHE A 184 0.93 16.91 -39.00
C PHE A 184 2.13 17.77 -39.41
N LEU A 185 3.26 17.65 -38.70
CA LEU A 185 4.50 18.35 -39.06
C LEU A 185 5.02 17.90 -40.42
N LEU A 186 5.04 16.59 -40.69
CA LEU A 186 5.47 16.03 -41.97
C LEU A 186 4.58 16.51 -43.12
N TYR A 187 3.26 16.48 -42.94
CA TYR A 187 2.30 16.98 -43.92
C TYR A 187 2.53 18.46 -44.25
N LYS A 188 2.77 19.29 -43.22
CA LYS A 188 3.07 20.71 -43.41
C LYS A 188 4.37 20.94 -44.18
N VAL A 189 5.45 20.21 -43.85
CA VAL A 189 6.73 20.30 -44.56
C VAL A 189 6.57 19.86 -46.02
N TYR A 190 5.88 18.75 -46.25
CA TYR A 190 5.62 18.22 -47.59
C TYR A 190 4.85 19.22 -48.47
N ASN A 191 3.76 19.80 -47.96
CA ASN A 191 3.00 20.82 -48.69
C ASN A 191 3.82 22.07 -48.99
N ASN A 192 4.66 22.53 -48.04
CA ASN A 192 5.55 23.66 -48.28
C ASN A 192 6.57 23.37 -49.39
N LEU A 193 7.13 22.15 -49.44
CA LEU A 193 8.05 21.74 -50.51
C LEU A 193 7.36 21.73 -51.88
N ILE A 194 6.13 21.23 -51.97
CA ILE A 194 5.34 21.26 -53.21
C ILE A 194 5.13 22.71 -53.66
N LEU A 195 4.71 23.60 -52.75
CA LEU A 195 4.49 25.02 -53.07
C LEU A 195 5.77 25.69 -53.59
N MET A 196 6.93 25.42 -52.97
CA MET A 196 8.21 25.91 -53.46
C MET A 196 8.53 25.39 -54.86
N PHE A 197 8.26 24.11 -55.14
CA PHE A 197 8.52 23.51 -56.45
C PHE A 197 7.61 24.11 -57.54
N VAL A 198 6.32 24.32 -57.25
CA VAL A 198 5.37 24.98 -58.16
C VAL A 198 5.79 26.42 -58.43
N TYR A 199 6.18 27.16 -57.38
CA TYR A 199 6.66 28.54 -57.53
C TYR A 199 7.94 28.62 -58.37
N TYR A 200 8.89 27.70 -58.14
CA TYR A 200 10.15 27.63 -58.88
C TYR A 200 9.90 27.35 -60.37
N THR A 201 9.09 26.33 -60.70
CA THR A 201 8.75 25.99 -62.09
C THR A 201 8.03 27.12 -62.81
N PHE A 202 7.08 27.78 -62.14
CA PHE A 202 6.39 28.96 -62.69
C PHE A 202 7.36 30.11 -62.98
N SER A 203 8.25 30.43 -62.03
CA SER A 203 9.25 31.49 -62.18
C SER A 203 10.24 31.20 -63.31
N TYR A 204 10.71 29.95 -63.41
CA TYR A 204 11.59 29.49 -64.48
C TYR A 204 10.95 29.67 -65.87
N ASN A 205 9.67 29.30 -66.00
CA ASN A 205 8.93 29.45 -67.25
C ASN A 205 8.76 30.94 -67.65
N ILE A 206 8.45 31.83 -66.70
CA ILE A 206 8.36 33.28 -66.97
C ILE A 206 9.69 33.85 -67.48
N ILE A 207 10.82 33.45 -66.87
CA ILE A 207 12.14 33.94 -67.28
C ILE A 207 12.46 33.50 -68.71
N ASN A 208 12.12 32.27 -69.09
CA ASN A 208 12.35 31.78 -70.45
C ASN A 208 11.46 32.47 -71.50
N ILE A 209 10.20 32.81 -71.16
CA ILE A 209 9.32 33.58 -72.06
C ILE A 209 9.90 34.97 -72.32
N LYS A 210 10.48 35.63 -71.31
CA LYS A 210 11.11 36.97 -71.47
C LYS A 210 12.40 36.97 -72.28
N LYS A 211 12.98 35.81 -72.59
CA LYS A 211 14.21 35.67 -73.38
C LYS A 211 13.96 35.42 -74.87
N LEU A 212 12.71 35.14 -75.27
CA LEU A 212 12.26 35.14 -76.68
C LEU A 212 11.90 36.56 -77.13
#